data_AF-A0A9N7UR96-F1
#
_entry.id   AF-A0A9N7UR96-F1
#
_cell.length_a   1.000
_cell.length_b   1.000
_cell.length_c   1.000
_cell.angle_alpha   90.00
_cell.angle_beta   90.00
_cell.angle_gamma   90.00
#
_symmetry.space_group_name_H-M   'P 1'
#
loop_
_entity.id
_entity.type
_entity.pdbx_description
1 polymer ?
#
loop_
_entity_poly.entity_id
_entity_poly.type
_entity_poly.pdbx_seq_one_letter_code
_entity_poly.pdbx_strand_id
1 'polypeptide(L)'
;MEEEKGSNRRFLDGNELTLADCNLLPKLHIVKVVAKKYRNYDIPSDMTGVWRYLKNAYSHDEFTNTCAADAEIETAYKDVARRLAK
;
A
#
# COMPACT_ATOMS: atom_id res chain seq x y z
N MET A 1 26.64 -21.03 1.11
CA MET A 1 25.25 -20.84 0.63
C MET A 1 24.68 -19.76 1.52
N GLU A 2 24.68 -18.52 1.05
CA GLU A 2 24.14 -17.40 1.84
C GLU A 2 22.66 -17.70 2.11
N GLU A 3 22.25 -17.69 3.38
CA GLU A 3 20.85 -17.86 3.76
C GLU A 3 20.00 -16.81 3.03
N GLU A 4 19.05 -17.23 2.18
CA GLU A 4 17.94 -16.37 1.77
C GLU A 4 17.11 -16.03 3.02
N LYS A 5 17.51 -14.99 3.76
CA LYS A 5 16.83 -14.56 5.00
C LYS A 5 15.46 -13.89 4.74
N GLY A 6 15.03 -13.80 3.49
CA GLY A 6 13.81 -13.11 3.08
C GLY A 6 12.76 -14.07 2.53
N SER A 7 11.51 -13.96 2.99
CA SER A 7 10.39 -14.66 2.37
C SER A 7 10.17 -14.19 0.92
N ASN A 8 9.94 -15.14 0.00
CA ASN A 8 9.62 -14.87 -1.41
C ASN A 8 8.11 -14.89 -1.72
N ARG A 9 7.25 -15.08 -0.72
CA ARG A 9 5.79 -15.09 -0.89
C ARG A 9 5.26 -13.75 -1.45
N ARG A 10 4.20 -13.83 -2.25
CA ARG A 10 3.58 -12.66 -2.91
C ARG A 10 2.71 -11.83 -1.98
N PHE A 11 1.95 -12.49 -1.10
CA PHE A 11 0.90 -11.88 -0.26
C PHE A 11 1.05 -12.21 1.22
N LEU A 12 0.11 -11.77 2.06
CA LEU A 12 0.23 -11.90 3.52
C LEU A 12 0.25 -13.33 4.04
N ASP A 13 -0.41 -14.26 3.34
CA ASP A 13 -0.55 -15.66 3.79
C ASP A 13 -0.03 -16.67 2.76
N GLY A 14 0.60 -16.22 1.67
CA GLY A 14 1.10 -17.12 0.64
C GLY A 14 1.26 -16.44 -0.71
N ASN A 15 0.99 -17.19 -1.78
CA ASN A 15 1.08 -16.70 -3.16
C ASN A 15 -0.26 -16.34 -3.78
N GLU A 16 -1.36 -16.63 -3.08
CA GLU A 16 -2.72 -16.29 -3.47
C GLU A 16 -3.28 -15.20 -2.54
N LEU A 17 -4.20 -14.39 -3.06
CA LEU A 17 -4.89 -13.38 -2.26
C LEU A 17 -5.81 -14.06 -1.24
N THR A 18 -5.81 -13.52 -0.03
CA THR A 18 -6.66 -13.98 1.08
C THR A 18 -7.50 -12.83 1.64
N LEU A 19 -8.42 -13.14 2.54
CA LEU A 19 -9.24 -12.14 3.23
C LEU A 19 -8.40 -11.10 4.00
N ALA A 20 -7.20 -11.49 4.47
CA ALA A 20 -6.29 -10.57 5.12
C ALA A 20 -5.80 -9.48 4.15
N ASP A 21 -5.53 -9.86 2.89
CA ASP A 21 -5.08 -8.95 1.84
C ASP A 21 -6.19 -7.97 1.46
N CYS A 22 -7.42 -8.47 1.29
CA CYS A 22 -8.60 -7.63 0.99
C CYS A 22 -8.85 -6.57 2.07
N ASN A 23 -8.52 -6.85 3.33
CA ASN A 23 -8.67 -5.89 4.43
C ASN A 23 -7.51 -4.87 4.47
N LEU A 24 -6.27 -5.33 4.24
CA LEU A 24 -5.08 -4.48 4.38
C LEU A 24 -4.82 -3.60 3.16
N LEU A 25 -4.91 -4.15 1.94
CA LEU A 25 -4.50 -3.47 0.72
C LEU A 25 -5.21 -2.12 0.49
N PRO A 26 -6.54 -1.99 0.67
CA PRO A 26 -7.21 -0.70 0.51
C PRO A 26 -6.69 0.35 1.52
N LYS A 27 -6.46 -0.05 2.78
CA LYS A 27 -5.94 0.84 3.83
C LYS A 27 -4.51 1.27 3.53
N LEU A 28 -3.67 0.33 3.11
CA LEU A 28 -2.28 0.61 2.77
C LEU A 28 -2.17 1.53 1.54
N HIS A 29 -3.04 1.37 0.55
CA HIS A 29 -3.11 2.27 -0.60
C HIS A 29 -3.47 3.70 -0.20
N ILE A 30 -4.49 3.87 0.65
CA ILE A 30 -4.87 5.18 1.19
C ILE A 30 -3.68 5.82 1.92
N VAL A 31 -3.00 5.07 2.79
CA VAL A 31 -1.80 5.57 3.49
C VAL A 31 -0.73 6.02 2.50
N LYS A 32 -0.41 5.23 1.47
CA LYS A 32 0.57 5.58 0.44
C LYS A 32 0.22 6.89 -0.27
N VAL A 33 -1.03 7.07 -0.70
CA VAL A 33 -1.48 8.28 -1.44
C VAL A 33 -1.51 9.50 -0.52
N VAL A 34 -2.18 9.40 0.62
CA VAL A 34 -2.40 10.53 1.54
C VAL A 34 -1.10 10.98 2.20
N ALA A 35 -0.24 10.05 2.63
CA ALA A 35 1.03 10.40 3.26
C ALA A 35 1.97 11.09 2.27
N LYS A 36 2.01 10.63 1.01
CA LYS A 36 2.78 11.29 -0.04
C LYS A 36 2.26 12.70 -0.30
N LYS A 37 0.95 12.85 -0.52
CA LYS A 37 0.35 14.14 -0.87
C LYS A 37 0.49 15.19 0.23
N TYR A 38 0.20 14.83 1.47
CA TYR A 38 0.05 15.82 2.55
C TYR A 38 1.26 15.93 3.47
N ARG A 39 2.17 14.94 3.46
CA ARG A 39 3.35 14.92 4.35
C ARG A 39 4.67 14.70 3.62
N ASN A 40 4.63 14.60 2.29
CA ASN A 40 5.79 14.24 1.46
C ASN A 40 6.52 13.00 2.01
N TYR A 41 5.76 12.06 2.56
CA TYR A 41 6.28 10.82 3.11
C TYR A 41 6.05 9.71 2.10
N ASP A 42 7.12 9.01 1.75
CA ASP A 42 7.08 7.77 0.99
C ASP A 42 7.42 6.61 1.93
N ILE A 43 6.89 5.41 1.62
CA ILE A 43 7.34 4.18 2.30
C ILE A 43 8.84 4.03 2.00
N PRO A 44 9.70 3.91 3.03
CA PRO A 44 11.15 3.76 2.84
C PRO A 44 11.49 2.64 1.86
N SER A 45 12.47 2.87 0.98
CA SER A 45 12.84 1.93 -0.09
C SER A 45 13.48 0.65 0.43
N ASP A 46 14.06 0.69 1.64
CA ASP A 46 14.64 -0.45 2.34
C ASP A 46 13.58 -1.41 2.92
N MET A 47 12.30 -0.99 2.99
CA MET A 47 11.16 -1.86 3.32
C MET A 47 10.77 -2.77 2.13
N THR A 48 11.73 -3.57 1.66
CA THR A 48 11.63 -4.39 0.44
C THR A 48 10.46 -5.37 0.45
N GLY A 49 10.08 -5.92 1.61
CA GLY A 49 8.92 -6.80 1.75
C GLY A 49 7.59 -6.10 1.47
N VAL A 50 7.43 -4.86 1.92
CA VAL A 50 6.23 -4.04 1.67
C VAL A 50 6.16 -3.65 0.20
N TRP A 51 7.28 -3.24 -0.39
CA TRP A 51 7.35 -2.93 -1.81
C TRP A 51 7.06 -4.14 -2.70
N ARG A 52 7.59 -5.33 -2.33
CA ARG A 52 7.24 -6.58 -3.02
C ARG A 52 5.74 -6.87 -2.91
N TYR A 53 5.15 -6.72 -1.74
CA TYR A 53 3.72 -6.94 -1.52
C TYR A 53 2.86 -6.01 -2.38
N LEU A 54 3.13 -4.69 -2.31
CA LEU A 54 2.43 -3.70 -3.12
C LEU A 54 2.60 -3.94 -4.62
N LYS A 55 3.81 -4.29 -5.07
CA LYS A 55 4.06 -4.58 -6.48
C LYS A 55 3.23 -5.77 -6.98
N ASN A 56 3.12 -6.84 -6.19
CA ASN A 56 2.26 -7.97 -6.53
C ASN A 56 0.78 -7.56 -6.51
N ALA A 57 0.33 -6.78 -5.54
CA ALA A 57 -1.06 -6.32 -5.49
C ALA A 57 -1.43 -5.44 -6.70
N TYR A 58 -0.59 -4.46 -7.05
CA TYR A 58 -0.81 -3.58 -8.20
C TYR A 58 -0.70 -4.27 -9.56
N SER A 59 -0.25 -5.53 -9.63
CA SER A 59 -0.28 -6.32 -10.87
C SER A 59 -1.53 -7.19 -11.01
N HIS A 60 -2.45 -7.15 -10.03
CA HIS A 60 -3.67 -7.97 -10.01
C HIS A 60 -4.91 -7.09 -10.21
N ASP A 61 -5.77 -7.50 -11.13
CA ASP A 61 -6.97 -6.77 -11.54
C ASP A 61 -7.97 -6.61 -10.39
N GLU A 62 -8.04 -7.58 -9.49
CA GLU A 62 -8.92 -7.58 -8.31
C GLU A 62 -8.63 -6.38 -7.40
N PHE A 63 -7.38 -5.95 -7.33
CA PHE A 63 -6.99 -4.79 -6.54
C PHE A 63 -7.02 -3.49 -7.36
N THR A 64 -6.42 -3.48 -8.55
CA THR A 64 -6.31 -2.24 -9.34
C THR A 64 -7.65 -1.69 -9.80
N ASN A 65 -8.57 -2.56 -10.23
CA ASN A 65 -9.89 -2.14 -10.72
C ASN A 65 -10.87 -1.77 -9.60
N THR A 66 -10.54 -2.08 -8.34
CA THR A 66 -11.36 -1.74 -7.17
C THR A 66 -10.82 -0.52 -6.40
N CYS A 67 -9.62 -0.04 -6.74
CA CYS A 67 -9.07 1.16 -6.16
C CYS A 67 -9.80 2.42 -6.67
N ALA A 68 -10.12 3.33 -5.76
CA ALA A 68 -10.55 4.67 -6.13
C ALA A 68 -9.38 5.43 -6.78
N ALA A 69 -9.68 6.38 -7.66
CA ALA A 69 -8.67 7.27 -8.22
C ALA A 69 -7.97 8.06 -7.10
N ASP A 70 -6.66 8.27 -7.22
CA ASP A 70 -5.86 8.99 -6.21
C ASP A 70 -6.48 10.35 -5.83
N ALA A 71 -7.03 11.09 -6.80
CA ALA A 71 -7.68 12.39 -6.56
C ALA A 71 -8.90 12.32 -5.63
N GLU A 72 -9.67 11.22 -5.66
CA GLU A 72 -10.81 11.00 -4.77
C GLU A 72 -10.32 10.74 -3.33
N ILE A 73 -9.28 9.93 -3.19
CA ILE A 73 -8.64 9.64 -1.89
C ILE A 73 -8.05 10.91 -1.29
N GLU A 74 -7.33 11.70 -2.09
CA GLU A 74 -6.79 12.99 -1.66
C GLU A 74 -7.92 13.93 -1.19
N THR A 75 -8.96 14.08 -2.00
CA THR A 75 -10.10 14.96 -1.70
C THR A 75 -10.79 14.55 -0.39
N ALA A 76 -11.00 13.25 -0.16
CA ALA A 76 -11.60 12.73 1.07
C ALA A 76 -10.78 13.06 2.33
N TYR A 77 -9.44 13.13 2.22
CA TYR A 77 -8.56 13.40 3.35
C TYR A 77 -8.14 14.88 3.50
N LYS A 78 -8.53 15.74 2.56
CA LYS A 78 -8.11 17.16 2.50
C LYS A 78 -8.31 17.92 3.82
N ASP A 79 -9.49 17.78 4.42
CA ASP A 79 -9.82 18.55 5.63
C ASP A 79 -9.11 18.04 6.88
N VAL A 80 -9.02 16.71 7.05
CA VAL A 80 -8.34 16.11 8.20
C VAL A 80 -6.83 16.29 8.12
N ALA A 81 -6.25 16.22 6.91
CA ALA A 81 -4.82 16.41 6.70
C ALA A 81 -4.36 17.86 6.95
N ARG A 82 -5.21 18.85 6.65
CA ARG A 82 -4.94 20.28 6.92
C ARG A 82 -4.84 20.58 8.40
N ARG A 83 -5.72 20.01 9.24
CA ARG A 83 -5.75 20.25 10.69
C ARG A 83 -4.49 19.80 11.42
N LEU A 84 -3.79 18.82 10.83
CA LEU A 84 -2.59 18.22 11.39
C LEU A 84 -1.29 18.92 10.92
N ALA A 85 -1.38 19.94 10.05
CA ALA A 85 -0.25 20.80 9.71
C ALA A 85 -0.22 21.94 10.74
N LYS A 86 0.45 21.71 11.87
CA LYS A 86 0.83 22.76 12.82
C LYS A 86 2.23 23.24 12.52
#